data_AF-A0A9D4W9K5-F1
#
_entry.id   AF-A0A9D4W9K5-F1
#
_cell.length_a   1.000
_cell.length_b   1.000
_cell.length_c   1.000
_cell.angle_alpha   90.00
_cell.angle_beta   90.00
_cell.angle_gamma   90.00
#
_symmetry.space_group_name_H-M   'P 1'
#
loop_
_entity.id
_entity.type
_entity.pdbx_description
1 polymer ?
#
loop_
_entity_poly.entity_id
_entity_poly.type
_entity_poly.pdbx_seq_one_letter_code
_entity_poly.pdbx_strand_id
1 'polypeptide(L)'
;MKGGCAEKDCGSWKGQGDWEEDWGETYSAKRQPTLFVININSGEVQAVKGIDKSLSVGQVVWAPFTESSKQCLVFVGWSSEARKLGMKYCSNRPCALYVVRAPHHESKSEELEHHATEELHALNLTPTISSALFPRFSPNGEFLVFLSAKSAVDSGLHNATNSLHRIDWPTNGELYQSAKIYDIVRSVAGLI
;
A
#
# COMPACT_ATOMS: atom_id res chain seq x y z
N MET A 1 -8.11 22.81 50.74
CA MET A 1 -8.21 21.34 50.53
C MET A 1 -9.49 21.05 49.76
N LYS A 2 -9.40 20.16 48.77
CA LYS A 2 -10.45 19.66 47.85
C LYS A 2 -10.89 20.72 46.81
N GLY A 3 -10.65 20.57 45.51
CA GLY A 3 -10.47 19.36 44.71
C GLY A 3 -11.68 19.23 43.79
N GLY A 4 -11.68 19.97 42.68
CA GLY A 4 -12.66 19.86 41.61
C GLY A 4 -11.97 19.30 40.38
N CYS A 5 -12.06 17.98 40.20
CA CYS A 5 -11.66 17.31 38.97
C CYS A 5 -12.65 17.74 37.89
N ALA A 6 -12.18 18.49 36.88
CA ALA A 6 -12.98 18.76 35.70
C ALA A 6 -13.05 17.47 34.88
N GLU A 7 -14.13 16.71 35.06
CA GLU A 7 -14.51 15.60 34.20
C GLU A 7 -14.63 16.15 32.77
N LYS A 8 -13.71 15.70 31.91
CA LYS A 8 -13.71 16.05 30.49
C LYS A 8 -14.82 15.24 29.83
N ASP A 9 -15.92 15.89 29.48
CA ASP A 9 -17.06 15.29 28.79
C ASP A 9 -16.62 14.42 27.60
N CYS A 10 -16.76 13.11 27.74
CA CYS A 10 -16.52 12.11 26.69
C CYS A 10 -17.77 11.93 25.78
N GLY A 11 -18.60 12.97 25.63
CA GLY A 11 -19.95 12.87 25.06
C GLY A 11 -20.23 13.64 23.77
N SER A 12 -19.24 14.28 23.14
CA SER A 12 -19.50 15.22 22.03
C SER A 12 -19.81 14.60 20.66
N TRP A 13 -19.72 13.27 20.51
CA TRP A 13 -19.99 12.61 19.24
C TRP A 13 -21.50 12.56 18.96
N LYS A 14 -21.97 13.44 18.08
CA LYS A 14 -23.38 13.49 17.64
C LYS A 14 -23.80 12.38 16.67
N GLY A 15 -22.94 11.38 16.43
CA GLY A 15 -23.22 10.28 15.50
C GLY A 15 -23.41 10.70 14.04
N GLN A 16 -23.11 11.96 13.68
CA GLN A 16 -23.13 12.43 12.31
C GLN A 16 -21.79 12.13 11.65
N GLY A 17 -21.83 11.31 10.61
CA GLY A 17 -20.71 11.01 9.73
C GLY A 17 -21.24 10.69 8.34
N ASP A 18 -20.41 10.84 7.34
CA ASP A 18 -20.76 10.46 5.98
C ASP A 18 -21.06 8.96 5.95
N TRP A 19 -22.16 8.59 5.29
CA TRP A 19 -22.48 7.18 5.10
C TRP A 19 -21.51 6.60 4.05
N GLU A 20 -20.78 5.57 4.43
CA GLU A 20 -19.93 4.80 3.52
C GLU A 20 -20.40 3.36 3.49
N GLU A 21 -20.60 2.82 2.28
CA GLU A 21 -20.88 1.40 2.11
C GLU A 21 -19.75 0.55 2.71
N ASP A 22 -20.07 -0.54 3.41
CA ASP A 22 -19.07 -1.41 4.01
C ASP A 22 -18.43 -2.35 2.97
N TRP A 23 -17.31 -2.97 3.35
CA TRP A 23 -16.64 -3.98 2.53
C TRP A 23 -17.34 -5.36 2.59
N GLY A 24 -18.46 -5.46 3.32
CA GLY A 24 -19.17 -6.71 3.60
C GLY A 24 -18.26 -7.80 4.16
N GLU A 25 -18.53 -9.06 3.82
CA GLU A 25 -17.74 -10.23 4.21
C GLU A 25 -17.44 -10.29 5.73
N THR A 26 -16.18 -10.09 6.12
CA THR A 26 -15.75 -10.00 7.52
C THR A 26 -15.35 -8.57 7.93
N TYR A 27 -15.84 -7.58 7.19
CA TYR A 27 -15.48 -6.16 7.28
C TYR A 27 -16.69 -5.23 7.49
N SER A 28 -17.87 -5.76 7.83
CA SER A 28 -19.00 -4.93 8.26
C SER A 28 -18.61 -4.05 9.45
N ALA A 29 -19.01 -2.78 9.39
CA ALA A 29 -18.64 -1.72 10.34
C ALA A 29 -17.14 -1.46 10.52
N LYS A 30 -16.26 -2.00 9.65
CA LYS A 30 -14.83 -1.69 9.67
C LYS A 30 -14.52 -0.53 8.73
N ARG A 31 -13.64 0.36 9.18
CA ARG A 31 -13.11 1.44 8.33
C ARG A 31 -12.10 0.90 7.32
N GLN A 32 -11.95 1.66 6.25
CA GLN A 32 -10.92 1.41 5.25
C GLN A 32 -9.52 1.42 5.89
N PRO A 33 -8.70 0.38 5.67
CA PRO A 33 -7.34 0.34 6.17
C PRO A 33 -6.44 1.32 5.42
N THR A 34 -5.57 2.01 6.16
CA THR A 34 -4.52 2.91 5.66
C THR A 34 -3.21 2.68 6.43
N LEU A 35 -2.13 3.36 6.04
CA LEU A 35 -0.79 3.13 6.61
C LEU A 35 -0.42 4.15 7.68
N PHE A 36 0.21 3.62 8.73
CA PHE A 36 0.88 4.38 9.78
C PHE A 36 2.26 3.79 10.00
N VAL A 37 3.23 4.64 10.33
CA VAL A 37 4.58 4.24 10.74
C VAL A 37 4.77 4.63 12.20
N ILE A 38 5.26 3.69 13.01
CA ILE A 38 5.61 3.92 14.41
C ILE A 38 7.13 3.94 14.55
N ASN A 39 7.66 4.98 15.18
CA ASN A 39 9.03 4.98 15.66
C ASN A 39 9.05 4.23 17.00
N ILE A 40 9.69 3.06 17.02
CA ILE A 40 9.74 2.20 18.21
C ILE A 40 10.53 2.81 19.38
N ASN A 41 11.44 3.74 19.11
CA ASN A 41 12.28 4.37 20.13
C ASN A 41 11.55 5.54 20.81
N SER A 42 10.86 6.39 20.03
CA SER A 42 10.11 7.53 20.56
C SER A 42 8.66 7.21 20.92
N GLY A 43 8.11 6.12 20.36
CA GLY A 43 6.68 5.80 20.43
C GLY A 43 5.80 6.68 19.52
N GLU A 44 6.40 7.56 18.72
CA GLU A 44 5.66 8.45 17.83
C GLU A 44 5.02 7.66 16.68
N VAL A 45 3.75 7.95 16.40
CA VAL A 45 2.98 7.34 15.30
C VAL A 45 2.64 8.41 14.28
N GLN A 46 3.03 8.20 13.03
CA GLN A 46 2.75 9.12 11.92
C GLN A 46 1.95 8.42 10.83
N ALA A 47 0.90 9.10 10.34
CA ALA A 47 0.16 8.64 9.17
C ALA A 47 1.00 8.80 7.90
N VAL A 48 1.00 7.80 7.03
CA VAL A 48 1.64 7.90 5.72
C VAL A 48 0.78 8.76 4.80
N LYS A 49 1.35 9.83 4.26
CA LYS A 49 0.64 10.78 3.38
C LYS A 49 0.64 10.30 1.93
N GLY A 50 -0.28 10.83 1.13
CA GLY A 50 -0.32 10.62 -0.32
C GLY A 50 -0.95 9.31 -0.82
N ILE A 51 -1.54 8.53 0.09
CA ILE A 51 -2.41 7.40 -0.26
C ILE A 51 -3.81 7.95 -0.52
N ASP A 52 -4.37 7.61 -1.68
CA ASP A 52 -5.71 8.04 -2.06
C ASP A 52 -6.79 7.43 -1.14
N LYS A 53 -7.83 8.21 -0.81
CA LYS A 53 -8.93 7.77 0.08
C LYS A 53 -9.80 6.68 -0.54
N SER A 54 -9.77 6.49 -1.86
CA SER A 54 -10.44 5.38 -2.52
C SER A 54 -9.66 4.06 -2.41
N LEU A 55 -8.42 4.08 -1.89
CA LEU A 55 -7.53 2.93 -1.90
C LEU A 55 -7.47 2.23 -0.54
N SER A 56 -8.03 1.03 -0.46
CA SER A 56 -7.84 0.15 0.70
C SER A 56 -6.45 -0.47 0.67
N VAL A 57 -5.70 -0.35 1.75
CA VAL A 57 -4.32 -0.85 1.85
C VAL A 57 -4.22 -2.21 2.54
N GLY A 58 -3.31 -3.07 2.08
CA GLY A 58 -2.89 -4.27 2.79
C GLY A 58 -1.53 -4.80 2.33
N GLN A 59 -1.07 -5.88 2.97
CA GLN A 59 0.17 -6.60 2.58
C GLN A 59 1.39 -5.68 2.41
N VAL A 60 1.61 -4.80 3.38
CA VAL A 60 2.69 -3.82 3.37
C VAL A 60 4.05 -4.46 3.67
N VAL A 61 5.09 -3.99 2.97
CA VAL A 61 6.49 -4.35 3.19
C VAL A 61 7.38 -3.11 3.09
N TRP A 62 8.48 -3.10 3.83
CA TRP A 62 9.52 -2.08 3.69
C TRP A 62 10.33 -2.32 2.43
N ALA A 63 10.59 -1.26 1.68
CA ALA A 63 11.59 -1.30 0.61
C ALA A 63 13.00 -1.40 1.19
N PRO A 64 13.93 -2.12 0.53
CA PRO A 64 15.33 -2.12 0.88
C PRO A 64 15.87 -0.68 0.95
N PHE A 65 16.59 -0.38 2.02
CA PHE A 65 17.22 0.91 2.21
C PHE A 65 18.63 0.89 1.63
N THR A 66 18.98 1.92 0.87
CA THR A 66 20.36 2.22 0.46
C THR A 66 20.71 3.61 0.96
N GLU A 67 21.98 3.89 1.26
CA GLU A 67 22.40 5.19 1.82
C GLU A 67 22.01 6.39 0.93
N SER A 68 21.80 6.15 -0.37
CA SER A 68 21.37 7.14 -1.35
C SER A 68 19.86 7.18 -1.59
N SER A 69 19.05 6.33 -0.96
CA SER A 69 17.60 6.25 -1.21
C SER A 69 16.75 6.67 -0.02
N LYS A 70 15.60 7.26 -0.32
CA LYS A 70 14.58 7.58 0.69
C LYS A 70 13.88 6.29 1.12
N GLN A 71 13.64 6.12 2.42
CA GLN A 71 12.90 4.96 2.91
C GLN A 71 11.48 4.94 2.34
N CYS A 72 11.09 3.83 1.72
CA CYS A 72 9.78 3.66 1.11
C CYS A 72 9.06 2.41 1.65
N LEU A 73 7.75 2.40 1.46
CA LEU A 73 6.85 1.29 1.72
C LEU A 73 6.25 0.83 0.40
N VAL A 74 6.15 -0.48 0.21
CA VAL A 74 5.39 -1.10 -0.88
C VAL A 74 4.18 -1.80 -0.28
N PHE A 75 3.01 -1.65 -0.88
CA PHE A 75 1.78 -2.24 -0.38
C PHE A 75 0.84 -2.64 -1.52
N VAL A 76 -0.13 -3.50 -1.20
CA VAL A 76 -1.23 -3.82 -2.11
C VAL A 76 -2.37 -2.84 -1.88
N GLY A 77 -2.87 -2.26 -2.96
CA GLY A 77 -4.04 -1.39 -2.97
C GLY A 77 -5.22 -2.02 -3.70
N TRP A 78 -6.42 -1.90 -3.10
CA TRP A 78 -7.70 -2.21 -3.74
C TRP A 78 -8.51 -0.93 -3.87
N SER A 79 -8.75 -0.46 -5.10
CA SER A 79 -9.63 0.69 -5.35
C SER A 79 -11.07 0.34 -4.97
N SER A 80 -11.76 1.27 -4.31
CA SER A 80 -13.18 1.16 -3.96
C SER A 80 -14.11 1.39 -5.15
N GLU A 81 -13.63 1.96 -6.26
CA GLU A 81 -14.47 2.42 -7.37
C GLU A 81 -15.08 1.28 -8.20
N ALA A 82 -14.40 0.12 -8.29
CA ALA A 82 -14.84 -0.97 -9.16
C ALA A 82 -15.95 -1.87 -8.55
N ARG A 83 -16.07 -1.89 -7.21
CA ARG A 83 -17.01 -2.65 -6.33
C ARG A 83 -16.45 -2.66 -4.90
N LYS A 84 -17.18 -2.86 -3.79
CA LYS A 84 -16.54 -3.04 -2.45
C LYS A 84 -16.39 -4.51 -2.01
N LEU A 85 -17.32 -5.40 -2.35
CA LEU A 85 -17.24 -6.81 -1.94
C LEU A 85 -16.06 -7.57 -2.58
N GLY A 86 -15.63 -8.67 -1.95
CA GLY A 86 -14.66 -9.60 -2.54
C GLY A 86 -13.19 -9.37 -2.16
N MET A 87 -12.88 -8.80 -0.99
CA MET A 87 -11.48 -8.66 -0.56
C MET A 87 -10.91 -9.95 0.05
N LYS A 88 -11.75 -10.75 0.71
CA LYS A 88 -11.33 -11.96 1.43
C LYS A 88 -11.59 -13.24 0.65
N TYR A 89 -12.77 -13.36 0.03
CA TYR A 89 -13.20 -14.62 -0.58
C TYR A 89 -13.19 -14.60 -2.11
N CYS A 90 -12.75 -13.51 -2.73
CA CYS A 90 -12.73 -13.36 -4.19
C CYS A 90 -11.37 -12.84 -4.68
N SER A 91 -10.52 -13.76 -5.14
CA SER A 91 -9.27 -13.40 -5.82
C SER A 91 -9.48 -12.67 -7.17
N ASN A 92 -10.72 -12.59 -7.65
CA ASN A 92 -11.07 -11.99 -8.94
C ASN A 92 -11.17 -10.46 -8.83
N ARG A 93 -10.74 -9.88 -7.71
CA ARG A 93 -10.77 -8.45 -7.48
C ARG A 93 -9.49 -7.78 -8.00
N PRO A 94 -9.62 -6.73 -8.84
CA PRO A 94 -8.47 -5.95 -9.24
C PRO A 94 -7.71 -5.38 -8.04
N CYS A 95 -6.38 -5.47 -8.10
CA CYS A 95 -5.46 -4.94 -7.11
C CYS A 95 -4.12 -4.65 -7.76
N ALA A 96 -3.38 -3.73 -7.19
CA ALA A 96 -2.07 -3.34 -7.70
C ALA A 96 -1.08 -3.12 -6.56
N LEU A 97 0.21 -3.19 -6.87
CA LEU A 97 1.25 -2.76 -5.96
C LEU A 97 1.46 -1.26 -6.09
N TYR A 98 1.58 -0.61 -4.94
CA TYR A 98 1.87 0.81 -4.86
C TYR A 98 3.12 1.02 -4.02
N VAL A 99 3.89 2.04 -4.35
CA VAL A 99 5.01 2.54 -3.54
C VAL A 99 4.68 3.92 -3.01
N VAL A 100 5.05 4.18 -1.76
CA VAL A 100 4.91 5.50 -1.12
C VAL A 100 6.12 5.77 -0.23
N ARG A 101 6.51 7.04 -0.13
CA ARG A 101 7.59 7.46 0.79
C ARG A 101 7.14 7.28 2.24
N ALA A 102 8.02 6.72 3.05
CA ALA A 102 7.78 6.64 4.48
C ALA A 102 7.89 8.05 5.12
N PRO A 103 7.15 8.34 6.20
CA PRO A 103 7.31 9.58 6.94
C PRO A 103 8.76 9.72 7.43
N HIS A 104 9.36 10.89 7.20
CA HIS A 104 10.73 11.17 7.64
C HIS A 104 10.69 11.66 9.09
N HIS A 105 11.63 11.17 9.90
CA HIS A 105 11.77 11.55 11.30
C HIS A 105 12.94 12.52 11.48
N GLU A 106 13.02 13.56 10.64
CA GLU A 106 14.05 14.58 10.82
C GLU A 106 13.58 15.62 11.85
N SER A 107 14.46 15.89 12.82
CA SER A 107 14.28 16.96 13.79
C SER A 107 14.11 18.28 13.05
N LYS A 108 12.98 18.96 13.26
CA LYS A 108 12.67 20.33 12.81
C LYS A 108 13.91 21.14 12.37
N SER A 109 14.20 21.11 11.08
CA SER A 109 14.86 22.22 10.40
C SER A 109 13.86 22.73 9.37
N GLU A 110 13.14 23.77 9.78
CA GLU A 110 12.45 24.66 8.85
C GLU A 110 13.51 25.22 7.90
N GLU A 111 13.45 24.85 6.62
CA GLU A 111 13.79 25.72 5.49
C GLU A 111 13.57 24.96 4.16
N LEU A 112 12.92 25.65 3.22
CA LEU A 112 12.62 25.26 1.83
C LEU A 112 11.28 24.52 1.58
N GLU A 113 10.18 25.09 2.08
CA GLU A 113 8.81 24.81 1.58
C GLU A 113 8.48 25.54 0.27
N HIS A 114 9.31 25.48 -0.76
CA HIS A 114 8.90 25.93 -2.09
C HIS A 114 9.58 25.03 -3.13
N HIS A 115 8.89 23.96 -3.58
CA HIS A 115 9.01 23.25 -4.87
C HIS A 115 8.61 21.76 -4.83
N ALA A 116 8.31 21.15 -3.68
CA ALA A 116 8.10 19.69 -3.57
C ALA A 116 6.63 19.22 -3.47
N THR A 117 5.68 19.93 -4.06
CA THR A 117 4.25 19.53 -4.01
C THR A 117 3.93 18.35 -4.94
N GLU A 118 4.86 17.95 -5.82
CA GLU A 118 4.60 16.94 -6.87
C GLU A 118 5.01 15.49 -6.51
N GLU A 119 5.59 15.20 -5.34
CA GLU A 119 6.24 13.90 -5.08
C GLU A 119 5.70 13.04 -3.91
N LEU A 120 4.50 13.30 -3.40
CA LEU A 120 4.00 12.56 -2.24
C LEU A 120 2.96 11.48 -2.55
N HIS A 121 2.42 11.43 -3.76
CA HIS A 121 1.36 10.47 -4.08
C HIS A 121 1.90 9.04 -4.25
N ALA A 122 1.13 8.07 -3.76
CA ALA A 122 1.42 6.66 -3.94
C ALA A 122 1.43 6.32 -5.43
N LEU A 123 2.53 5.74 -5.90
CA LEU A 123 2.75 5.40 -7.29
C LEU A 123 2.37 3.93 -7.56
N ASN A 124 1.53 3.68 -8.56
CA ASN A 124 1.21 2.33 -9.01
C ASN A 124 2.40 1.71 -9.74
N LEU A 125 2.97 0.65 -9.17
CA LEU A 125 4.11 -0.11 -9.73
C LEU A 125 3.68 -1.16 -10.76
N THR A 126 2.39 -1.52 -10.78
CA THR A 126 1.87 -2.60 -11.62
C THR A 126 0.69 -2.14 -12.50
N PRO A 127 0.80 -1.03 -13.27
CA PRO A 127 -0.31 -0.50 -14.05
C PRO A 127 -0.72 -1.39 -15.24
N THR A 128 0.16 -2.30 -15.67
CA THR A 128 -0.04 -3.16 -16.86
C THR A 128 -0.60 -4.54 -16.53
N ILE A 129 -0.84 -4.86 -15.26
CA ILE A 129 -1.41 -6.13 -14.80
C ILE A 129 -2.58 -5.87 -13.85
N SER A 130 -3.64 -6.65 -14.00
CA SER A 130 -4.91 -6.46 -13.28
C SER A 130 -4.90 -6.92 -11.81
N SER A 131 -3.85 -7.62 -11.39
CA SER A 131 -3.69 -8.15 -10.04
C SER A 131 -2.23 -8.24 -9.65
N ALA A 132 -1.90 -7.78 -8.44
CA ALA A 132 -0.60 -7.99 -7.82
C ALA A 132 -0.73 -8.10 -6.29
N LEU A 133 -0.20 -9.18 -5.72
CA LEU A 133 -0.40 -9.63 -4.34
C LEU A 133 0.90 -10.17 -3.76
N PHE A 134 1.00 -10.15 -2.44
CA PHE A 134 2.09 -10.72 -1.64
C PHE A 134 3.48 -10.22 -2.08
N PRO A 135 3.72 -8.89 -2.08
CA PRO A 135 5.01 -8.33 -2.45
C PRO A 135 6.11 -8.85 -1.52
N ARG A 136 7.24 -9.29 -2.09
CA ARG A 136 8.42 -9.76 -1.36
C ARG A 136 9.68 -9.29 -2.07
N PHE A 137 10.54 -8.59 -1.34
CA PHE A 137 11.87 -8.25 -1.83
C PHE A 137 12.79 -9.47 -1.83
N SER A 138 13.65 -9.56 -2.84
CA SER A 138 14.76 -10.50 -2.84
C SER A 138 15.72 -10.18 -1.68
N PRO A 139 16.46 -11.17 -1.15
CA PRO A 139 17.38 -10.95 -0.03
C PRO A 139 18.44 -9.87 -0.28
N ASN A 140 18.86 -9.70 -1.55
CA ASN A 140 19.81 -8.67 -1.97
C ASN A 140 19.15 -7.32 -2.32
N GLY A 141 17.82 -7.22 -2.25
CA GLY A 141 17.08 -5.98 -2.50
C GLY A 141 16.96 -5.56 -3.97
N GLU A 142 17.44 -6.37 -4.92
CA GLU A 142 17.44 -6.04 -6.35
C GLU A 142 16.10 -6.30 -7.05
N PHE A 143 15.23 -7.14 -6.47
CA PHE A 143 13.98 -7.52 -7.09
C PHE A 143 12.82 -7.43 -6.11
N LEU A 144 11.68 -7.00 -6.62
CA LEU A 144 10.38 -7.13 -5.96
C LEU A 144 9.60 -8.23 -6.67
N VAL A 145 9.36 -9.35 -5.99
CA VAL A 145 8.60 -10.49 -6.49
C VAL A 145 7.18 -10.44 -5.93
N PHE A 146 6.19 -10.82 -6.74
CA PHE A 146 4.79 -10.85 -6.32
C PHE A 146 3.99 -11.91 -7.09
N LEU A 147 2.86 -12.33 -6.50
CA LEU A 147 1.88 -13.21 -7.15
C LEU A 147 0.82 -12.38 -7.85
N SER A 148 0.33 -12.87 -8.98
CA SER A 148 -0.80 -12.26 -9.69
C SER A 148 -1.91 -13.27 -9.92
N ALA A 149 -3.11 -12.90 -9.49
CA ALA A 149 -4.36 -13.61 -9.81
C ALA A 149 -5.00 -13.09 -11.11
N LYS A 150 -4.23 -12.48 -12.02
CA LYS A 150 -4.75 -11.85 -13.25
C LYS A 150 -5.70 -12.75 -14.04
N SER A 151 -5.43 -14.06 -14.12
CA SER A 151 -6.31 -15.01 -14.82
C SER A 151 -7.72 -15.00 -14.24
N ALA A 152 -7.84 -14.92 -12.91
CA ALA A 152 -9.10 -14.88 -12.19
C ALA A 152 -9.78 -13.51 -12.33
N VAL A 153 -9.00 -12.42 -12.26
CA VAL A 153 -9.50 -11.05 -12.41
C VAL A 153 -10.00 -10.77 -13.84
N ASP A 154 -9.22 -11.15 -14.85
CA ASP A 154 -9.49 -10.87 -16.27
C ASP A 154 -10.69 -11.69 -16.79
N SER A 155 -10.84 -12.93 -16.32
CA SER A 155 -11.91 -13.84 -16.79
C SER A 155 -13.14 -13.89 -15.90
N GLY A 156 -13.03 -13.46 -14.64
CA GLY A 156 -14.05 -13.66 -13.62
C GLY A 156 -14.18 -15.11 -13.10
N LEU A 157 -13.32 -16.04 -13.54
CA LEU A 157 -13.34 -17.43 -13.07
C LEU A 157 -12.78 -17.55 -11.64
N HIS A 158 -13.52 -18.21 -10.76
CA HIS A 158 -13.04 -18.55 -9.42
C HIS A 158 -11.93 -19.60 -9.49
N ASN A 159 -10.96 -19.51 -8.58
CA ASN A 159 -9.85 -20.46 -8.45
C ASN A 159 -9.02 -20.66 -9.73
N ALA A 160 -8.94 -19.65 -10.59
CA ALA A 160 -8.03 -19.67 -11.73
C ALA A 160 -6.56 -19.67 -11.28
N THR A 161 -5.66 -19.97 -12.21
CA THR A 161 -4.22 -20.06 -11.92
C THR A 161 -3.61 -18.71 -11.56
N ASN A 162 -2.72 -18.72 -10.58
CA ASN A 162 -1.85 -17.59 -10.29
C ASN A 162 -0.59 -17.64 -11.15
N SER A 163 0.02 -16.47 -11.35
CA SER A 163 1.32 -16.30 -12.00
C SER A 163 2.30 -15.59 -11.07
N LEU A 164 3.59 -15.82 -11.25
CA LEU A 164 4.65 -15.23 -10.44
C LEU A 164 5.41 -14.20 -11.27
N HIS A 165 5.52 -12.99 -10.75
CA HIS A 165 6.11 -11.85 -11.45
C HIS A 165 7.22 -11.20 -10.63
N ARG A 166 8.13 -10.50 -11.31
CA ARG A 166 9.12 -9.63 -10.67
C ARG A 166 9.18 -8.26 -11.32
N ILE A 167 9.59 -7.28 -10.52
CA ILE A 167 10.02 -5.94 -10.92
C ILE A 167 11.48 -5.78 -10.51
N ASP A 168 12.31 -5.24 -11.40
CA ASP A 168 13.66 -4.80 -11.04
C ASP A 168 13.56 -3.60 -10.10
N TRP A 169 14.16 -3.69 -8.92
CA TRP A 169 14.09 -2.64 -7.91
C TRP A 169 15.29 -1.69 -8.02
N PRO A 170 15.07 -0.39 -8.14
CA PRO A 170 16.14 0.58 -8.33
C PRO A 170 17.00 0.71 -7.06
N THR A 171 18.30 0.48 -7.20
CA THR A 171 19.28 0.69 -6.11
C THR A 171 19.64 2.15 -5.93
N ASN A 172 19.46 2.97 -6.97
CA ASN A 172 19.72 4.41 -6.99
C ASN A 172 18.59 5.25 -6.35
N GLY A 173 17.51 4.63 -5.89
CA GLY A 173 16.41 5.31 -5.19
C GLY A 173 15.40 6.04 -6.08
N GLU A 174 15.56 6.00 -7.41
CA GLU A 174 14.63 6.63 -8.35
C GLU A 174 13.46 5.69 -8.66
N LEU A 175 12.27 6.05 -8.18
CA LEU A 175 11.05 5.26 -8.37
C LEU A 175 10.44 5.59 -9.74
N TYR A 176 10.58 4.69 -10.72
CA TYR A 176 10.07 4.89 -12.07
C TYR A 176 8.57 4.55 -12.18
N GLN A 177 7.80 5.42 -12.84
CA GLN A 177 6.37 5.24 -13.14
C GLN A 177 6.04 4.01 -14.00
N SER A 178 7.03 3.40 -14.65
CA SER A 178 6.85 2.28 -15.57
C SER A 178 7.99 1.26 -15.39
N ALA A 179 8.01 0.60 -14.24
CA ALA A 179 8.92 -0.50 -14.02
C ALA A 179 8.50 -1.71 -14.87
N LYS A 180 9.46 -2.31 -15.58
CA LYS A 180 9.18 -3.49 -16.42
C LYS A 180 8.83 -4.69 -15.52
N ILE A 181 7.70 -5.33 -15.82
CA ILE A 181 7.23 -6.53 -15.12
C ILE A 181 7.63 -7.77 -15.93
N TYR A 182 8.22 -8.76 -15.28
CA TYR A 182 8.62 -10.02 -15.89
C TYR A 182 7.85 -11.20 -15.28
N ASP A 183 7.23 -12.02 -16.12
CA ASP A 183 6.65 -13.33 -15.73
C ASP A 183 7.78 -14.35 -15.58
N ILE A 184 8.01 -14.79 -14.33
CA ILE A 184 9.17 -15.62 -13.97
C ILE A 184 8.99 -17.07 -14.46
N VAL A 185 7.76 -17.57 -14.56
CA VAL A 185 7.51 -18.97 -14.93
C VAL A 185 7.66 -19.15 -16.43
N ARG A 186 7.20 -18.18 -17.22
CA ARG A 186 7.32 -18.23 -18.68
C ARG A 186 8.75 -17.99 -19.18
N SER A 187 9.58 -17.29 -18.42
CA SER A 187 10.98 -17.04 -18.82
C SER A 187 11.90 -18.26 -18.71
N VAL A 188 11.53 -19.28 -17.93
CA VAL A 188 12.36 -20.50 -17.75
C VAL A 188 12.12 -21.54 -18.85
N ALA A 189 10.98 -21.46 -19.56
CA ALA A 189 10.62 -22.42 -20.61
C ALA A 189 11.32 -22.19 -21.97
N GLY A 190 12.24 -21.21 -22.07
CA GLY A 190 12.98 -20.89 -23.29
C GLY A 190 14.33 -21.59 -23.46
N LEU A 191 14.67 -22.54 -22.57
CA LEU A 191 15.93 -23.30 -22.60
C LEU A 191 15.65 -24.79 -22.41
N ILE A 192 15.03 -25.41 -23.42
CA ILE A 192 15.13 -26.86 -23.68
C ILE A 192 15.14 -27.06 -25.19
#